data_AF-A0A0H5AIB3-F1
#
_entry.id   AF-A0A0H5AIB3-F1
#
_cell.length_a   1.000
_cell.length_b   1.000
_cell.length_c   1.000
_cell.angle_alpha   90.00
_cell.angle_beta   90.00
_cell.angle_gamma   90.00
#
_symmetry.space_group_name_H-M   'P 1'
#
loop_
_entity.id
_entity.type
_entity.pdbx_description
1 polymer ?
#
loop_
_entity_poly.entity_id
_entity_poly.type
_entity_poly.pdbx_seq_one_letter_code
_entity_poly.pdbx_strand_id
1 'polypeptide(L)'
;RLFNYTEHEVLRFLLSNLRWWHDEYNFDGYRFDGVTSMLYHSRGIGEGFSGDYNEYFGLNVDTDSLNYLGLANYMLHKLDPEVITIAEDVSGMPTLCRPVPEGGIGFDYRLGMAIPDKWIELLKEQSDDQWDIGNVVHTLTNRRWKENTVAYAESHDQALVGDKTIAFWLMDKEMYTHMSTLSDSSLIIDRGLALHKMIRLITHALGGEAYLNFMGNEFGHPEWLDFPRVGNNDSYHYARRQWNLVDDPLLKYKYLNEFDRAMNETEERYGWLHSGSAYVSWKHQGDKIIA
;
A
#
# COMPACT_ATOMS: atom_id res chain seq x y z
N ARG A 1 -15.05 -11.64 -16.68
CA ARG A 1 -15.69 -12.94 -16.37
C ARG A 1 -15.23 -13.34 -14.96
N LEU A 2 -15.95 -14.20 -14.26
CA LEU A 2 -15.56 -14.70 -12.92
C LEU A 2 -15.29 -16.21 -13.02
N PHE A 3 -14.30 -16.70 -12.27
CA PHE A 3 -13.99 -18.13 -12.21
C PHE A 3 -15.06 -18.87 -11.41
N ASN A 4 -15.28 -20.14 -11.75
CA ASN A 4 -16.07 -21.06 -10.93
C ASN A 4 -15.10 -21.95 -10.13
N TYR A 5 -14.90 -21.65 -8.85
CA TYR A 5 -13.94 -22.34 -7.99
C TYR A 5 -14.38 -23.76 -7.58
N THR A 6 -15.62 -24.15 -7.87
CA THR A 6 -16.11 -25.53 -7.64
C THR A 6 -15.61 -26.53 -8.69
N GLU A 7 -15.17 -26.05 -9.86
CA GLU A 7 -14.72 -26.91 -10.95
C GLU A 7 -13.29 -27.39 -10.72
N HIS A 8 -13.09 -28.71 -10.67
CA HIS A 8 -11.77 -29.30 -10.43
C HIS A 8 -10.70 -28.85 -11.45
N GLU A 9 -11.07 -28.65 -12.71
CA GLU A 9 -10.10 -28.20 -13.73
C GLU A 9 -9.76 -26.71 -13.58
N VAL A 10 -10.66 -25.89 -13.00
CA VAL A 10 -10.32 -24.52 -12.62
C VAL A 10 -9.33 -24.51 -11.46
N LEU A 11 -9.57 -25.35 -10.43
CA LEU A 11 -8.61 -25.51 -9.33
C LEU A 11 -7.26 -26.02 -9.82
N ARG A 12 -7.24 -27.03 -10.70
CA ARG A 12 -6.01 -27.53 -11.33
C ARG A 12 -5.28 -26.40 -12.06
N PHE A 13 -5.99 -25.64 -12.88
CA PHE A 13 -5.42 -24.53 -13.63
C PHE A 13 -4.77 -23.49 -12.72
N LEU A 14 -5.50 -23.01 -11.70
CA LEU A 14 -5.03 -21.94 -10.82
C LEU A 14 -3.90 -22.39 -9.89
N LEU A 15 -4.03 -23.55 -9.24
CA LEU A 15 -2.98 -24.09 -8.36
C LEU A 15 -1.70 -24.44 -9.15
N SER A 16 -1.85 -25.00 -10.34
CA SER A 16 -0.70 -25.27 -11.21
C SER A 16 -0.08 -23.98 -11.74
N ASN A 17 -0.86 -22.90 -11.93
CA ASN A 17 -0.33 -21.61 -12.33
C ASN A 17 0.55 -21.00 -11.24
N LEU A 18 0.13 -21.06 -9.97
CA LEU A 18 0.94 -20.62 -8.85
C LEU A 18 2.27 -21.40 -8.81
N ARG A 19 2.19 -22.74 -8.84
CA ARG A 19 3.39 -23.57 -8.86
C ARG A 19 4.28 -23.31 -10.08
N TRP A 20 3.71 -23.09 -11.25
CA TRP A 20 4.46 -22.79 -12.47
C TRP A 20 5.31 -21.53 -12.31
N TRP A 21 4.74 -20.45 -11.76
CA TRP A 21 5.51 -19.23 -11.49
C TRP A 21 6.60 -19.45 -10.46
N HIS A 22 6.35 -20.25 -9.43
CA HIS A 22 7.35 -20.59 -8.42
C HIS A 22 8.50 -21.40 -9.03
N ASP A 23 8.21 -22.54 -9.65
CA ASP A 23 9.21 -23.51 -10.12
C ASP A 23 10.01 -22.99 -11.33
N GLU A 24 9.37 -22.28 -12.27
CA GLU A 24 10.02 -21.90 -13.53
C GLU A 24 10.65 -20.51 -13.49
N TYR A 25 10.09 -19.59 -12.70
CA TYR A 25 10.55 -18.21 -12.62
C TYR A 25 11.19 -17.86 -11.27
N ASN A 26 11.16 -18.79 -10.31
CA ASN A 26 11.74 -18.62 -8.97
C ASN A 26 11.18 -17.39 -8.25
N PHE A 27 9.86 -17.17 -8.34
CA PHE A 27 9.20 -16.15 -7.52
C PHE A 27 9.15 -16.61 -6.04
N ASP A 28 9.61 -15.73 -5.15
CA ASP A 28 9.61 -15.96 -3.69
C ASP A 28 8.24 -15.73 -3.03
N GLY A 29 7.21 -15.40 -3.81
CA GLY A 29 5.91 -15.05 -3.27
C GLY A 29 4.95 -14.44 -4.27
N TYR A 30 3.77 -14.09 -3.76
CA TYR A 30 2.65 -13.59 -4.55
C TYR A 30 1.87 -12.52 -3.80
N ARG A 31 1.44 -11.49 -4.53
CA ARG A 31 0.30 -10.67 -4.14
C ARG A 31 -0.93 -11.18 -4.89
N PHE A 32 -1.98 -11.53 -4.17
CA PHE A 32 -3.27 -11.90 -4.74
C PHE A 32 -4.11 -10.62 -4.83
N ASP A 33 -4.34 -10.18 -6.06
CA ASP A 33 -5.07 -8.96 -6.36
C ASP A 33 -6.58 -9.19 -6.33
N GLY A 34 -7.33 -8.17 -5.89
CA GLY A 34 -8.79 -8.21 -5.87
C GLY A 34 -9.39 -9.28 -4.95
N VAL A 35 -8.72 -9.63 -3.84
CA VAL A 35 -9.21 -10.64 -2.89
C VAL A 35 -10.60 -10.27 -2.35
N THR A 36 -10.86 -8.99 -2.10
CA THR A 36 -12.22 -8.51 -1.74
C THR A 36 -13.29 -8.98 -2.75
N SER A 37 -12.99 -8.91 -4.05
CA SER A 37 -13.91 -9.36 -5.10
C SER A 37 -14.07 -10.88 -5.12
N MET A 38 -13.11 -11.63 -4.59
CA MET A 38 -13.23 -13.08 -4.45
C MET A 38 -14.06 -13.44 -3.22
N LEU A 39 -13.83 -12.76 -2.09
CA LEU A 39 -14.43 -13.09 -0.79
C LEU A 39 -15.95 -12.92 -0.75
N TYR A 40 -16.50 -12.00 -1.54
CA TYR A 40 -17.90 -11.64 -1.46
C TYR A 40 -18.59 -11.74 -2.83
N HIS A 41 -19.79 -12.31 -2.88
CA HIS A 41 -20.61 -12.37 -4.08
C HIS A 41 -20.99 -10.97 -4.59
N SER A 42 -21.19 -10.00 -3.69
CA SER A 42 -21.36 -8.57 -4.00
C SER A 42 -20.08 -7.92 -4.53
N ARG A 43 -18.93 -8.58 -4.35
CA ARG A 43 -17.58 -8.11 -4.69
C ARG A 43 -17.16 -6.85 -3.92
N GLY A 44 -17.77 -6.63 -2.75
CA GLY A 44 -17.60 -5.42 -1.95
C GLY A 44 -18.28 -4.18 -2.56
N ILE A 45 -19.04 -4.31 -3.64
CA ILE A 45 -19.71 -3.17 -4.28
C ILE A 45 -20.97 -2.81 -3.49
N GLY A 46 -21.01 -1.57 -3.01
CA GLY A 46 -22.15 -1.05 -2.25
C GLY A 46 -22.22 -1.55 -0.81
N GLU A 47 -21.16 -2.21 -0.32
CA GLU A 47 -21.03 -2.62 1.07
C GLU A 47 -20.15 -1.66 1.86
N GLY A 48 -20.58 -1.33 3.07
CA GLY A 48 -19.74 -0.69 4.06
C GLY A 48 -19.20 -1.77 4.99
N PHE A 49 -17.89 -1.82 5.18
CA PHE A 49 -17.26 -2.68 6.16
C PHE A 49 -17.04 -1.86 7.44
N SER A 50 -18.01 -1.94 8.35
CA SER A 50 -18.01 -1.21 9.62
C SER A 50 -17.15 -1.87 10.69
N GLY A 51 -16.85 -3.16 10.49
CA GLY A 51 -16.19 -4.02 11.49
C GLY A 51 -17.16 -4.95 12.22
N ASP A 52 -18.47 -4.91 11.91
CA ASP A 52 -19.44 -5.89 12.41
C ASP A 52 -19.19 -7.27 11.76
N TYR A 53 -19.10 -8.31 12.58
CA TYR A 53 -18.73 -9.66 12.12
C TYR A 53 -19.81 -10.29 11.22
N ASN A 54 -21.05 -9.79 11.26
CA ASN A 54 -22.10 -10.23 10.35
C ASN A 54 -21.82 -9.87 8.88
N GLU A 55 -21.01 -8.83 8.64
CA GLU A 55 -20.60 -8.41 7.29
C GLU A 55 -19.57 -9.38 6.69
N TYR A 56 -18.77 -10.05 7.55
CA TYR A 56 -17.68 -10.94 7.14
C TYR A 56 -18.05 -12.43 7.13
N PHE A 57 -19.14 -12.83 7.81
CA PHE A 57 -19.51 -14.23 8.02
C PHE A 57 -20.99 -14.51 7.70
N GLY A 58 -21.50 -13.89 6.64
CA GLY A 58 -22.88 -14.05 6.16
C GLY A 58 -23.00 -14.83 4.84
N LEU A 59 -24.22 -14.92 4.30
CA LEU A 59 -24.51 -15.61 3.02
C LEU A 59 -23.88 -14.92 1.79
N ASN A 60 -23.37 -13.72 1.96
CA ASN A 60 -22.68 -12.99 0.90
C ASN A 60 -21.24 -13.48 0.70
N VAL A 61 -20.68 -14.22 1.66
CA VAL A 61 -19.32 -14.75 1.57
C VAL A 61 -19.28 -15.90 0.58
N ASP A 62 -18.37 -15.81 -0.39
CA ASP A 62 -18.12 -16.87 -1.35
C ASP A 62 -17.20 -17.92 -0.72
N THR A 63 -17.80 -19.01 -0.24
CA THR A 63 -17.06 -20.10 0.41
C THR A 63 -16.17 -20.88 -0.56
N ASP A 64 -16.50 -20.89 -1.85
CA ASP A 64 -15.74 -21.63 -2.85
C ASP A 64 -14.42 -20.91 -3.16
N SER A 65 -14.45 -19.58 -3.23
CA SER A 65 -13.25 -18.77 -3.37
C SER A 65 -12.35 -18.87 -2.13
N LEU A 66 -12.94 -18.85 -0.93
CA LEU A 66 -12.21 -19.05 0.34
C LEU A 66 -11.50 -20.39 0.39
N ASN A 67 -12.18 -21.47 -0.03
CA ASN A 67 -11.57 -22.80 -0.10
C ASN A 67 -10.40 -22.83 -1.08
N TYR A 68 -10.53 -22.20 -2.25
CA TYR A 68 -9.43 -22.07 -3.20
C TYR A 68 -8.24 -21.31 -2.59
N LEU A 69 -8.47 -20.17 -1.95
CA LEU A 69 -7.41 -19.36 -1.33
C LEU A 69 -6.70 -20.13 -0.21
N GLY A 70 -7.46 -20.81 0.65
CA GLY A 70 -6.90 -21.68 1.70
C GLY A 70 -6.07 -22.83 1.13
N LEU A 71 -6.56 -23.50 0.07
CA LEU A 71 -5.81 -24.55 -0.63
C LEU A 71 -4.53 -24.01 -1.27
N ALA A 72 -4.59 -22.84 -1.91
CA ALA A 72 -3.44 -22.19 -2.54
C ALA A 72 -2.36 -21.85 -1.51
N ASN A 73 -2.73 -21.16 -0.43
CA ASN A 73 -1.79 -20.81 0.63
C ASN A 73 -1.22 -22.05 1.32
N TYR A 74 -2.05 -23.05 1.64
CA TYR A 74 -1.56 -24.29 2.23
C TYR A 74 -0.58 -25.03 1.31
N MET A 75 -0.88 -25.12 0.01
CA MET A 75 0.01 -25.75 -0.96
C MET A 75 1.34 -25.01 -1.06
N LEU A 76 1.33 -23.69 -1.24
CA LEU A 76 2.53 -22.87 -1.38
C LEU A 76 3.46 -23.04 -0.17
N HIS A 77 2.95 -22.83 1.04
CA HIS A 77 3.74 -22.98 2.28
C HIS A 77 4.20 -24.43 2.56
N LYS A 78 3.57 -25.42 1.94
CA LYS A 78 4.03 -26.82 2.00
C LYS A 78 5.15 -27.11 1.02
N LEU A 79 5.18 -26.43 -0.13
CA LEU A 79 6.23 -26.54 -1.12
C LEU A 79 7.47 -25.76 -0.69
N ASP A 80 7.26 -24.55 -0.18
CA ASP A 80 8.29 -23.65 0.30
C ASP A 80 7.81 -22.93 1.57
N PRO A 81 8.36 -23.23 2.76
CA PRO A 81 8.00 -22.55 4.01
C PRO A 81 8.38 -21.06 4.06
N GLU A 82 9.24 -20.57 3.16
CA GLU A 82 9.70 -19.17 3.12
C GLU A 82 8.90 -18.31 2.13
N VAL A 83 8.01 -18.91 1.34
CA VAL A 83 7.14 -18.18 0.39
C VAL A 83 6.29 -17.15 1.13
N ILE A 84 6.15 -15.97 0.54
CA ILE A 84 5.30 -14.90 1.10
C ILE A 84 4.05 -14.71 0.24
N THR A 85 2.87 -14.77 0.85
CA THR A 85 1.61 -14.40 0.18
C THR A 85 0.94 -13.19 0.81
N ILE A 86 0.53 -12.24 -0.03
CA ILE A 86 -0.04 -10.96 0.37
C ILE A 86 -1.44 -10.83 -0.23
N ALA A 87 -2.45 -10.55 0.61
CA ALA A 87 -3.81 -10.30 0.16
C ALA A 87 -4.08 -8.80 -0.09
N GLU A 88 -4.59 -8.47 -1.28
CA GLU A 88 -5.23 -7.18 -1.56
C GLU A 88 -6.72 -7.25 -1.16
N ASP A 89 -6.98 -7.06 0.14
CA ASP A 89 -8.32 -7.02 0.73
C ASP A 89 -8.59 -5.69 1.44
N VAL A 90 -9.55 -4.93 0.91
CA VAL A 90 -10.02 -3.67 1.53
C VAL A 90 -11.03 -3.94 2.64
N SER A 91 -11.70 -5.11 2.64
CA SER A 91 -12.84 -5.33 3.54
C SER A 91 -12.46 -5.40 5.01
N GLY A 92 -11.31 -5.99 5.34
CA GLY A 92 -11.01 -6.21 6.75
C GLY A 92 -11.09 -7.65 7.22
N MET A 93 -11.29 -8.63 6.32
CA MET A 93 -11.78 -9.96 6.72
C MET A 93 -10.92 -10.57 7.83
N PRO A 94 -11.51 -10.89 9.01
CA PRO A 94 -10.76 -11.50 10.10
C PRO A 94 -10.20 -12.86 9.70
N THR A 95 -9.02 -13.20 10.23
CA THR A 95 -8.33 -14.49 10.02
C THR A 95 -7.84 -14.75 8.59
N LEU A 96 -7.94 -13.75 7.71
CA LEU A 96 -7.41 -13.83 6.34
C LEU A 96 -5.90 -14.10 6.38
N CYS A 97 -5.20 -13.48 7.32
CA CYS A 97 -3.76 -13.63 7.50
C CYS A 97 -3.38 -14.54 8.69
N ARG A 98 -4.23 -15.54 9.01
CA ARG A 98 -3.91 -16.59 9.99
C ARG A 98 -3.66 -17.92 9.28
N PRO A 99 -2.78 -18.79 9.80
CA PRO A 99 -2.47 -20.07 9.18
C PRO A 99 -3.71 -20.95 8.93
N VAL A 100 -3.73 -21.66 7.80
CA VAL A 100 -4.82 -22.60 7.45
C VAL A 100 -5.07 -23.66 8.54
N PRO A 101 -4.04 -24.26 9.19
CA PRO A 101 -4.28 -25.21 10.28
C PRO A 101 -4.96 -24.62 11.53
N GLU A 102 -4.93 -23.29 11.71
CA GLU A 102 -5.64 -22.59 12.79
C GLU A 102 -7.10 -22.25 12.41
N GLY A 103 -7.52 -22.53 11.18
CA GLY A 103 -8.81 -22.15 10.62
C GLY A 103 -8.82 -20.80 9.90
N GLY A 104 -7.65 -20.19 9.66
CA GLY A 104 -7.52 -19.01 8.80
C GLY A 104 -7.36 -19.35 7.31
N ILE A 105 -7.10 -18.33 6.49
CA ILE A 105 -6.97 -18.48 5.02
C ILE A 105 -5.52 -18.63 4.58
N GLY A 106 -4.56 -18.31 5.46
CA GLY A 106 -3.14 -18.61 5.27
C GLY A 106 -2.34 -17.58 4.50
N PHE A 107 -2.84 -16.35 4.31
CA PHE A 107 -1.98 -15.27 3.85
C PHE A 107 -0.99 -14.86 4.95
N ASP A 108 0.19 -14.39 4.57
CA ASP A 108 1.16 -13.86 5.53
C ASP A 108 0.87 -12.41 5.88
N TYR A 109 0.51 -11.63 4.87
CA TYR A 109 0.21 -10.21 5.02
C TYR A 109 -1.07 -9.82 4.27
N ARG A 110 -1.61 -8.66 4.66
CA ARG A 110 -2.59 -7.90 3.88
C ARG A 110 -2.12 -6.48 3.65
N LEU A 111 -2.66 -5.83 2.63
CA LEU A 111 -2.38 -4.42 2.38
C LEU A 111 -3.13 -3.49 3.35
N GLY A 112 -2.44 -2.50 3.90
CA GLY A 112 -3.00 -1.43 4.74
C GLY A 112 -3.73 -0.36 3.93
N MET A 113 -4.77 -0.75 3.20
CA MET A 113 -5.40 0.06 2.14
C MET A 113 -6.06 1.36 2.62
N ALA A 114 -6.42 1.46 3.91
CA ALA A 114 -7.00 2.69 4.48
C ALA A 114 -5.96 3.80 4.73
N ILE A 115 -4.66 3.48 4.72
CA ILE A 115 -3.58 4.44 5.03
C ILE A 115 -3.45 5.50 3.92
N PRO A 116 -3.35 5.15 2.62
CA PRO A 116 -3.31 6.15 1.55
C PRO A 116 -4.54 7.06 1.52
N ASP A 117 -5.74 6.50 1.70
CA ASP A 117 -6.99 7.28 1.70
C ASP A 117 -6.97 8.38 2.76
N LYS A 118 -6.41 8.08 3.94
CA LYS A 118 -6.25 9.07 5.01
C LYS A 118 -5.31 10.20 4.60
N TRP A 119 -4.20 9.90 3.94
CA TRP A 119 -3.29 10.96 3.49
C TRP A 119 -3.92 11.82 2.39
N ILE A 120 -4.66 11.22 1.47
CA ILE A 120 -5.38 11.94 0.42
C ILE A 120 -6.46 12.84 1.02
N GLU A 121 -7.28 12.33 1.95
CA GLU A 121 -8.29 13.10 2.68
C GLU A 121 -7.67 14.35 3.33
N LEU A 122 -6.59 14.17 4.08
CA LEU A 122 -5.89 15.26 4.77
C LEU A 122 -5.30 16.28 3.81
N LEU A 123 -4.71 15.84 2.70
CA LEU A 123 -4.06 16.72 1.71
C LEU A 123 -5.05 17.45 0.81
N LYS A 124 -6.21 16.87 0.57
CA LYS A 124 -7.24 17.39 -0.35
C LYS A 124 -8.26 18.28 0.36
N GLU A 125 -8.64 17.93 1.58
CA GLU A 125 -9.83 18.49 2.23
C GLU A 125 -9.51 19.37 3.44
N GLN A 126 -8.29 19.33 3.98
CA GLN A 126 -7.93 19.98 5.23
C GLN A 126 -6.66 20.83 5.11
N SER A 127 -6.59 21.93 5.87
CA SER A 127 -5.33 22.65 6.10
C SER A 127 -4.52 21.98 7.23
N ASP A 128 -3.20 22.20 7.24
CA ASP A 128 -2.27 21.53 8.17
C ASP A 128 -2.66 21.71 9.66
N ASP A 129 -3.20 22.87 10.02
CA ASP A 129 -3.62 23.19 11.39
C ASP A 129 -4.88 22.41 11.83
N GLN A 130 -5.66 21.94 10.86
CA GLN A 130 -6.88 21.16 11.08
C GLN A 130 -6.63 19.66 11.21
N TRP A 131 -5.45 19.17 10.82
CA TRP A 131 -5.13 17.75 10.88
C TRP A 131 -5.33 17.19 12.28
N ASP A 132 -6.19 16.17 12.40
CA ASP A 132 -6.43 15.45 13.64
C ASP A 132 -5.34 14.39 13.85
N ILE A 133 -4.41 14.69 14.75
CA ILE A 133 -3.28 13.82 15.09
C ILE A 133 -3.74 12.51 15.70
N GLY A 134 -4.82 12.53 16.49
CA GLY A 134 -5.41 11.33 17.06
C GLY A 134 -6.00 10.42 15.99
N ASN A 135 -6.61 11.01 14.97
CA ASN A 135 -7.15 10.27 13.83
C ASN A 135 -6.05 9.67 12.95
N VAL A 136 -4.98 10.42 12.65
CA VAL A 136 -3.80 9.90 11.93
C VAL A 136 -3.22 8.68 12.63
N VAL A 137 -2.92 8.81 13.93
CA VAL A 137 -2.39 7.70 14.72
C VAL A 137 -3.37 6.53 14.75
N HIS A 138 -4.66 6.80 14.90
CA HIS A 138 -5.68 5.75 14.87
C HIS A 138 -5.67 4.99 13.54
N THR A 139 -5.66 5.68 12.40
CA THR A 139 -5.63 5.01 11.09
C THR A 139 -4.39 4.14 10.91
N LEU A 140 -3.21 4.62 11.33
CA LEU A 140 -1.96 3.87 11.20
C LEU A 140 -1.91 2.64 12.14
N THR A 141 -2.56 2.72 13.30
CA THR A 141 -2.49 1.66 14.34
C THR A 141 -3.72 0.76 14.41
N ASN A 142 -4.83 1.12 13.74
CA ASN A 142 -6.08 0.36 13.75
C ASN A 142 -5.98 -0.88 12.84
N ARG A 143 -5.28 -1.89 13.32
CA ARG A 143 -5.00 -3.14 12.61
C ARG A 143 -5.27 -4.33 13.52
N ARG A 144 -5.49 -5.49 12.92
CA ARG A 144 -5.81 -6.71 13.68
C ARG A 144 -4.55 -7.26 14.33
N TRP A 145 -4.60 -7.49 15.64
CA TRP A 145 -3.50 -8.14 16.33
C TRP A 145 -3.30 -9.57 15.78
N LYS A 146 -2.04 -9.99 15.60
CA LYS A 146 -1.61 -11.28 15.02
C LYS A 146 -1.90 -11.47 13.52
N GLU A 147 -2.26 -10.42 12.79
CA GLU A 147 -2.36 -10.45 11.34
C GLU A 147 -1.48 -9.34 10.77
N ASN A 148 -0.45 -9.71 10.01
CA ASN A 148 0.55 -8.74 9.57
C ASN A 148 0.00 -7.85 8.45
N THR A 149 0.41 -6.59 8.44
CA THR A 149 -0.02 -5.59 7.46
C THR A 149 1.18 -4.99 6.74
N VAL A 150 1.10 -4.92 5.41
CA VAL A 150 2.02 -4.11 4.58
C VAL A 150 1.49 -2.69 4.52
N ALA A 151 2.25 -1.74 5.09
CA ALA A 151 1.92 -0.33 5.09
C ALA A 151 2.54 0.39 3.89
N TYR A 152 1.84 1.38 3.36
CA TYR A 152 2.33 2.26 2.30
C TYR A 152 1.58 3.58 2.36
N ALA A 153 2.26 4.68 2.07
CA ALA A 153 1.66 6.01 2.12
C ALA A 153 0.83 6.32 0.86
N GLU A 154 1.25 5.78 -0.28
CA GLU A 154 0.59 5.92 -1.58
C GLU A 154 0.96 4.71 -2.45
N SER A 155 0.08 4.37 -3.39
CA SER A 155 0.20 3.17 -4.22
C SER A 155 0.25 3.51 -5.72
N HIS A 156 0.29 2.47 -6.54
CA HIS A 156 0.08 2.58 -7.97
C HIS A 156 -1.27 3.17 -8.37
N ASP A 157 -2.33 2.99 -7.57
CA ASP A 157 -3.66 3.55 -7.84
C ASP A 157 -3.65 5.08 -7.78
N GLN A 158 -3.05 5.66 -6.74
CA GLN A 158 -2.89 7.12 -6.61
C GLN A 158 -1.92 7.70 -7.64
N ALA A 159 -1.02 6.87 -8.18
CA ALA A 159 -0.12 7.30 -9.24
C ALA A 159 -0.81 7.37 -10.61
N LEU A 160 -1.99 6.77 -10.80
CA LEU A 160 -2.70 6.77 -12.08
C LEU A 160 -3.45 8.09 -12.35
N VAL A 161 -3.76 8.32 -13.63
CA VAL A 161 -4.60 9.44 -14.06
C VAL A 161 -5.95 9.44 -13.34
N GLY A 162 -6.30 10.56 -12.71
CA GLY A 162 -7.52 10.71 -11.91
C GLY A 162 -7.25 10.97 -10.44
N ASP A 163 -6.04 10.73 -9.97
CA ASP A 163 -5.54 11.16 -8.66
C ASP A 163 -4.18 11.87 -8.79
N LYS A 164 -3.59 12.27 -7.66
CA LYS A 164 -2.26 12.88 -7.57
C LYS A 164 -1.40 12.09 -6.58
N THR A 165 -0.10 12.00 -6.87
CA THR A 165 0.89 11.54 -5.89
C THR A 165 0.93 12.48 -4.69
N ILE A 166 1.41 12.01 -3.53
CA ILE A 166 1.59 12.84 -2.34
C ILE A 166 2.48 14.05 -2.66
N ALA A 167 3.56 13.83 -3.43
CA ALA A 167 4.43 14.91 -3.88
C ALA A 167 3.66 15.98 -4.68
N PHE A 168 2.79 15.56 -5.60
CA PHE A 168 2.01 16.48 -6.43
C PHE A 168 0.83 17.13 -5.68
N TRP A 169 0.25 16.47 -4.68
CA TRP A 169 -0.67 17.10 -3.72
C TRP A 169 0.01 18.21 -2.90
N LEU A 170 1.25 17.99 -2.47
CA LEU A 170 1.98 18.91 -1.62
C LEU A 170 2.57 20.11 -2.36
N MET A 171 3.03 19.92 -3.60
CA MET A 171 3.85 20.91 -4.32
C MET A 171 3.26 21.34 -5.66
N ASP A 172 2.37 20.55 -6.27
CA ASP A 172 1.68 20.83 -7.53
C ASP A 172 2.63 21.41 -8.60
N LYS A 173 2.22 22.48 -9.29
CA LYS A 173 3.00 23.09 -10.38
C LYS A 173 4.34 23.70 -9.95
N GLU A 174 4.54 23.98 -8.66
CA GLU A 174 5.82 24.55 -8.18
C GLU A 174 6.98 23.57 -8.36
N MET A 175 6.67 22.26 -8.47
CA MET A 175 7.67 21.24 -8.77
C MET A 175 8.44 21.52 -10.06
N TYR A 176 7.80 22.14 -11.05
CA TYR A 176 8.41 22.39 -12.37
C TYR A 176 9.38 23.59 -12.37
N THR A 177 9.33 24.47 -11.37
CA THR A 177 10.12 25.71 -11.35
C THR A 177 11.06 25.83 -10.15
N HIS A 178 10.71 25.26 -9.00
CA HIS A 178 11.43 25.45 -7.73
C HIS A 178 12.11 24.17 -7.20
N MET A 179 12.16 23.10 -8.01
CA MET A 179 12.93 21.88 -7.68
C MET A 179 14.42 21.99 -8.03
N SER A 180 14.87 23.09 -8.62
CA SER A 180 16.30 23.35 -8.78
C SER A 180 16.91 23.77 -7.44
N THR A 181 18.12 23.28 -7.16
CA THR A 181 18.96 23.74 -6.03
C THR A 181 19.47 25.17 -6.22
N LEU A 182 19.36 25.71 -7.43
CA LEU A 182 19.76 27.07 -7.78
C LEU A 182 18.59 28.05 -7.89
N SER A 183 17.34 27.58 -7.75
CA SER A 183 16.16 28.44 -7.76
C SER A 183 16.06 29.24 -6.45
N ASP A 184 15.25 30.30 -6.48
CA ASP A 184 14.82 30.97 -5.26
C ASP A 184 14.09 29.99 -4.31
N SER A 185 14.07 30.34 -3.02
CA SER A 185 13.36 29.57 -1.99
C SER A 185 11.85 29.64 -2.21
N SER A 186 11.17 28.49 -2.14
CA SER A 186 9.72 28.39 -2.15
C SER A 186 9.25 27.65 -0.90
N LEU A 187 8.46 28.33 -0.08
CA LEU A 187 7.88 27.73 1.14
C LEU A 187 6.98 26.53 0.81
N ILE A 188 6.39 26.48 -0.39
CA ILE A 188 5.58 25.36 -0.85
C ILE A 188 6.47 24.13 -1.08
N ILE A 189 7.62 24.29 -1.74
CA ILE A 189 8.59 23.20 -1.92
C ILE A 189 9.19 22.77 -0.60
N ASP A 190 9.59 23.71 0.26
CA ASP A 190 10.20 23.37 1.55
C ASP A 190 9.22 22.59 2.44
N ARG A 191 7.95 23.02 2.49
CA ARG A 191 6.85 22.29 3.15
C ARG A 191 6.65 20.91 2.51
N GLY A 192 6.58 20.84 1.19
CA GLY A 192 6.30 19.60 0.47
C GLY A 192 7.40 18.55 0.66
N LEU A 193 8.67 18.96 0.59
CA LEU A 193 9.79 18.06 0.87
C LEU A 193 9.77 17.55 2.31
N ALA A 194 9.45 18.41 3.28
CA ALA A 194 9.37 18.02 4.68
C ALA A 194 8.22 17.03 4.94
N LEU A 195 7.00 17.38 4.53
CA LEU A 195 5.81 16.55 4.77
C LEU A 195 5.88 15.22 4.01
N HIS A 196 6.42 15.19 2.79
CA HIS A 196 6.61 13.93 2.05
C HIS A 196 7.48 12.94 2.83
N LYS A 197 8.58 13.42 3.42
CA LYS A 197 9.45 12.58 4.29
C LYS A 197 8.74 12.15 5.57
N MET A 198 8.02 13.07 6.22
CA MET A 198 7.32 12.79 7.48
C MET A 198 6.19 11.77 7.31
N ILE A 199 5.36 11.93 6.28
CA ILE A 199 4.24 11.02 5.95
C ILE A 199 4.77 9.60 5.71
N ARG A 200 5.86 9.48 4.96
CA ARG A 200 6.46 8.17 4.67
C ARG A 200 7.08 7.54 5.92
N LEU A 201 7.85 8.32 6.68
CA LEU A 201 8.47 7.81 7.91
C LEU A 201 7.43 7.34 8.92
N ILE A 202 6.38 8.14 9.18
CA ILE A 202 5.36 7.74 10.15
C ILE A 202 4.55 6.53 9.67
N THR A 203 4.30 6.43 8.35
CA THR A 203 3.66 5.24 7.77
C THR A 203 4.54 4.01 7.91
N HIS A 204 5.84 4.14 7.65
CA HIS A 204 6.83 3.07 7.78
C HIS A 204 7.06 2.64 9.23
N ALA A 205 6.92 3.55 10.20
CA ALA A 205 7.19 3.28 11.61
C ALA A 205 5.95 2.77 12.38
N LEU A 206 4.75 3.26 12.06
CA LEU A 206 3.52 2.94 12.81
C LEU A 206 2.52 2.09 12.02
N GLY A 207 2.60 2.07 10.68
CA GLY A 207 1.54 1.59 9.82
C GLY A 207 1.48 0.08 9.63
N GLY A 208 2.55 -0.67 9.92
CA GLY A 208 2.67 -2.05 9.43
C GLY A 208 3.76 -2.89 10.09
N GLU A 209 3.78 -4.15 9.71
CA GLU A 209 4.86 -5.12 9.93
C GLU A 209 5.74 -5.27 8.67
N ALA A 210 5.36 -4.61 7.57
CA ALA A 210 6.13 -4.49 6.34
C ALA A 210 5.84 -3.12 5.69
N TYR A 211 6.72 -2.68 4.79
CA TYR A 211 6.56 -1.42 4.06
C TYR A 211 6.59 -1.65 2.53
N LEU A 212 5.78 -0.90 1.80
CA LEU A 212 5.72 -0.92 0.34
C LEU A 212 5.88 0.49 -0.22
N ASN A 213 6.61 0.59 -1.33
CA ASN A 213 6.75 1.82 -2.11
C ASN A 213 6.55 1.52 -3.60
N PHE A 214 5.73 2.34 -4.27
CA PHE A 214 5.58 2.24 -5.73
C PHE A 214 6.64 3.07 -6.45
N MET A 215 7.19 2.52 -7.54
CA MET A 215 8.32 3.08 -8.26
C MET A 215 8.14 4.57 -8.63
N GLY A 216 9.14 5.38 -8.29
CA GLY A 216 9.14 6.83 -8.48
C GLY A 216 8.69 7.62 -7.25
N ASN A 217 7.81 7.06 -6.41
CA ASN A 217 7.33 7.77 -5.22
C ASN A 217 8.45 7.89 -4.17
N GLU A 218 9.50 7.07 -4.27
CA GLU A 218 10.67 7.14 -3.40
C GLU A 218 11.36 8.51 -3.41
N PHE A 219 11.36 9.17 -4.58
CA PHE A 219 11.95 10.49 -4.76
C PHE A 219 10.92 11.58 -5.03
N GLY A 220 9.63 11.31 -4.83
CA GLY A 220 8.55 12.25 -5.10
C GLY A 220 8.43 12.60 -6.58
N HIS A 221 8.35 11.57 -7.44
CA HIS A 221 8.15 11.75 -8.88
C HIS A 221 6.96 12.69 -9.18
N PRO A 222 7.13 13.71 -10.04
CA PRO A 222 6.07 14.66 -10.36
C PRO A 222 5.01 14.03 -11.28
N GLU A 223 3.99 14.82 -11.65
CA GLU A 223 2.95 14.41 -12.60
C GLU A 223 2.15 13.18 -12.10
N TRP A 224 1.70 12.35 -13.04
CA TRP A 224 0.95 11.10 -12.85
C TRP A 224 1.33 10.10 -13.95
N LEU A 225 0.91 8.86 -13.79
CA LEU A 225 1.03 7.76 -14.73
C LEU A 225 -0.27 7.69 -15.57
N ASP A 226 -0.17 7.77 -16.89
CA ASP A 226 -1.31 7.54 -17.78
C ASP A 226 -0.87 6.62 -18.93
N PHE A 227 -1.61 5.54 -19.13
CA PHE A 227 -1.33 4.57 -20.18
C PHE A 227 -1.96 5.02 -21.51
N PRO A 228 -1.38 4.62 -22.66
CA PRO A 228 -1.95 4.87 -23.97
C PRO A 228 -3.39 4.36 -24.06
N ARG A 229 -4.32 5.26 -24.38
CA ARG A 229 -5.74 4.97 -24.56
C ARG A 229 -6.38 5.99 -25.50
N VAL A 230 -7.57 5.67 -26.00
CA VAL A 230 -8.36 6.59 -26.85
C VAL A 230 -8.52 7.97 -26.21
N GLY A 231 -8.70 8.05 -24.89
CA GLY A 231 -8.89 9.31 -24.16
C GLY A 231 -7.64 10.21 -24.06
N ASN A 232 -6.46 9.73 -24.45
CA ASN A 232 -5.23 10.52 -24.51
C ASN A 232 -4.50 10.41 -25.86
N ASN A 233 -5.22 10.00 -26.91
CA ASN A 233 -4.69 9.78 -28.26
C ASN A 233 -3.51 8.79 -28.30
N ASP A 234 -3.62 7.69 -27.56
CA ASP A 234 -2.60 6.63 -27.48
C ASP A 234 -1.21 7.17 -27.09
N SER A 235 -1.20 8.18 -26.21
CA SER A 235 0.03 8.85 -25.78
C SER A 235 0.81 8.00 -24.79
N TYR A 236 2.11 7.88 -25.03
CA TYR A 236 3.07 7.27 -24.11
C TYR A 236 3.75 8.31 -23.21
N HIS A 237 3.37 9.59 -23.30
CA HIS A 237 4.09 10.69 -22.64
C HIS A 237 4.16 10.51 -21.10
N TYR A 238 3.10 10.00 -20.49
CA TYR A 238 3.03 9.76 -19.04
C TYR A 238 3.24 8.30 -18.66
N ALA A 239 3.39 7.37 -19.62
CA ALA A 239 3.63 5.95 -19.38
C ALA A 239 5.14 5.66 -19.19
N ARG A 240 5.79 6.43 -18.30
CA ARG A 240 7.24 6.39 -18.07
C ARG A 240 7.60 6.79 -16.64
N ARG A 241 8.88 6.59 -16.29
CA ARG A 241 9.51 7.20 -15.10
C ARG A 241 10.66 8.10 -15.51
N GLN A 242 10.74 9.27 -14.88
CA GLN A 242 11.73 10.31 -15.17
C GLN A 242 12.96 10.16 -14.25
N TRP A 243 13.72 9.08 -14.42
CA TRP A 243 14.90 8.78 -13.58
C TRP A 243 15.96 9.89 -13.61
N ASN A 244 16.04 10.63 -14.72
CA ASN A 244 16.90 11.80 -14.85
C ASN A 244 16.65 12.87 -13.77
N LEU A 245 15.45 12.93 -13.16
CA LEU A 245 15.14 13.90 -12.12
C LEU A 245 15.88 13.62 -10.81
N VAL A 246 16.03 12.35 -10.44
CA VAL A 246 16.72 11.93 -9.21
C VAL A 246 18.23 11.86 -9.41
N ASP A 247 18.68 11.56 -10.63
CA ASP A 247 20.10 11.49 -10.97
C ASP A 247 20.78 12.87 -11.10
N ASP A 248 20.02 13.93 -11.40
CA ASP A 248 20.56 15.27 -11.59
C ASP A 248 20.94 15.92 -10.24
N PRO A 249 22.24 16.20 -9.98
CA PRO A 249 22.69 16.79 -8.73
C PRO A 249 22.21 18.23 -8.54
N LEU A 250 21.71 18.89 -9.57
CA LEU A 250 21.15 20.24 -9.49
C LEU A 250 19.67 20.25 -9.09
N LEU A 251 19.00 19.10 -8.99
CA LEU A 251 17.61 19.00 -8.57
C LEU A 251 17.46 18.51 -7.13
N LYS A 252 16.34 18.87 -6.50
CA LYS A 252 16.01 18.56 -5.10
C LYS A 252 15.43 17.15 -4.87
N TYR A 253 15.03 16.42 -5.93
CA TYR A 253 14.49 15.06 -5.83
C TYR A 253 15.45 14.10 -5.11
N LYS A 254 16.77 14.30 -5.29
CA LYS A 254 17.81 13.55 -4.58
C LYS A 254 17.66 13.58 -3.06
N TYR A 255 17.14 14.66 -2.47
CA TYR A 255 16.96 14.76 -1.02
C TYR A 255 15.85 13.84 -0.50
N LEU A 256 14.80 13.63 -1.30
CA LEU A 256 13.74 12.67 -0.97
C LEU A 256 14.26 11.24 -1.12
N ASN A 257 15.01 10.98 -2.20
CA ASN A 257 15.62 9.67 -2.45
C ASN A 257 16.65 9.28 -1.38
N GLU A 258 17.51 10.21 -0.97
CA GLU A 258 18.50 10.01 0.09
C GLU A 258 17.83 9.73 1.44
N PHE A 259 16.73 10.43 1.73
CA PHE A 259 15.94 10.17 2.92
C PHE A 259 15.28 8.80 2.89
N ASP A 260 14.71 8.39 1.76
CA ASP A 260 14.12 7.05 1.62
C ASP A 260 15.15 5.95 1.81
N ARG A 261 16.32 6.09 1.16
CA ARG A 261 17.45 5.17 1.38
C ARG A 261 17.82 5.11 2.87
N ALA A 262 18.00 6.26 3.51
CA ALA A 262 18.34 6.32 4.93
C ALA A 262 17.24 5.71 5.81
N MET A 263 15.97 5.91 5.50
CA MET A 263 14.83 5.32 6.22
C MET A 263 14.90 3.79 6.18
N ASN A 264 15.07 3.20 4.99
CA ASN A 264 15.18 1.74 4.82
C ASN A 264 16.46 1.18 5.48
N GLU A 265 17.62 1.82 5.30
CA GLU A 265 18.87 1.40 5.97
C GLU A 265 18.78 1.49 7.50
N THR A 266 18.00 2.44 8.01
CA THR A 266 17.75 2.57 9.46
C THR A 266 16.82 1.47 9.93
N GLU A 267 15.81 1.08 9.15
CA GLU A 267 14.97 -0.07 9.49
C GLU A 267 15.76 -1.38 9.48
N GLU A 268 16.59 -1.62 8.45
CA GLU A 268 17.48 -2.79 8.40
C GLU A 268 18.38 -2.88 9.65
N ARG A 269 18.84 -1.74 10.16
CA ARG A 269 19.71 -1.70 11.34
C ARG A 269 18.98 -1.96 12.66
N TYR A 270 17.77 -1.43 12.82
CA TYR A 270 17.07 -1.39 14.12
C TYR A 270 15.82 -2.29 14.19
N GLY A 271 15.30 -2.73 13.04
CA GLY A 271 14.30 -3.77 12.93
C GLY A 271 12.92 -3.43 13.47
N TRP A 272 12.45 -2.18 13.33
CA TRP A 272 11.19 -1.79 13.97
C TRP A 272 9.97 -2.47 13.35
N LEU A 273 9.98 -2.82 12.05
CA LEU A 273 8.84 -3.48 11.39
C LEU A 273 8.55 -4.87 11.98
N HIS A 274 9.57 -5.57 12.50
CA HIS A 274 9.40 -6.87 13.14
C HIS A 274 9.40 -6.81 14.68
N SER A 275 9.38 -5.62 15.27
CA SER A 275 9.41 -5.41 16.74
C SER A 275 8.04 -5.45 17.41
N GLY A 276 6.96 -5.57 16.63
CA GLY A 276 5.57 -5.48 17.10
C GLY A 276 5.03 -4.06 17.09
N SER A 277 3.80 -3.86 17.57
CA SER A 277 3.15 -2.55 17.54
C SER A 277 3.84 -1.54 18.46
N ALA A 278 4.07 -0.33 17.94
CA ALA A 278 4.65 0.76 18.70
C ALA A 278 3.77 1.21 19.87
N TYR A 279 4.41 1.66 20.95
CA TYR A 279 3.74 2.35 22.05
C TYR A 279 3.70 3.86 21.77
N VAL A 280 2.54 4.37 21.34
CA VAL A 280 2.35 5.81 21.13
C VAL A 280 2.13 6.49 22.47
N SER A 281 3.17 7.16 22.95
CA SER A 281 3.20 7.83 24.25
C SER A 281 2.46 9.16 24.22
N TRP A 282 2.46 9.85 23.09
CA TRP A 282 1.87 11.17 22.97
C TRP A 282 1.30 11.45 21.57
N LYS A 283 0.10 12.01 21.54
CA LYS A 283 -0.63 12.48 20.34
C LYS A 283 -1.22 13.85 20.62
N HIS A 284 -0.38 14.88 20.59
CA HIS A 284 -0.74 16.21 21.05
C HIS A 284 -1.36 17.05 19.94
N GLN A 285 -2.67 17.31 20.03
CA GLN A 285 -3.42 18.02 18.99
C GLN A 285 -3.06 19.51 18.88
N GLY A 286 -2.76 20.16 20.00
CA GLY A 286 -2.42 21.59 20.04
C GLY A 286 -1.10 21.89 19.34
N ASP A 287 -0.05 21.16 19.72
CA ASP A 287 1.31 21.36 19.19
C ASP A 287 1.61 20.55 17.94
N LYS A 288 0.67 19.69 17.51
CA LYS A 288 0.81 18.78 16.36
C LYS A 288 2.01 17.83 16.48
N ILE A 289 2.18 17.21 17.65
CA ILE A 289 3.29 16.29 17.96
C ILE A 289 2.80 14.86 18.14
N ILE A 290 3.54 13.91 17.57
CA ILE A 290 3.40 12.46 17.77
C ILE A 290 4.73 11.93 18.35
N ALA A 291 4.66 11.16 19.42
CA ALA A 291 5.82 10.53 20.07
C ALA A 291 5.51 9.11 20.55
#